data_AF-A0A0V0H6K8-F1
#
_entry.id   AF-A0A0V0H6K8-F1
#
_cell.length_a   1.000
_cell.length_b   1.000
_cell.length_c   1.000
_cell.angle_alpha   90.00
_cell.angle_beta   90.00
_cell.angle_gamma   90.00
#
_symmetry.space_group_name_H-M   'P 1'
#
loop_
_entity.id
_entity.type
_entity.pdbx_description
1 polymer ?
#
loop_
_entity_poly.entity_id
_entity_poly.type
_entity_poly.pdbx_seq_one_letter_code
_entity_poly.pdbx_strand_id
1 'polypeptide(L)'
;MKEMSKMGEEALSKPVNFSHDMIWPRVNPFIHKIITNYGKNSFVWFGPRPAVVIMDPEVIKEVMMKNYVFQKPGGNPLTKLLATGIADYEADKWAVHRRLLNPAFSS
;
A
#
# COMPACT_ATOMS: atom_id res chain seq x y z
N MET A 1 -14.07 -3.86 6.66
CA MET A 1 -13.86 -2.39 6.68
C MET A 1 -14.15 -1.79 8.05
N LYS A 2 -15.34 -2.00 8.66
CA LYS A 2 -15.69 -1.43 9.97
C LYS A 2 -14.63 -1.64 11.07
N GLU A 3 -14.11 -2.86 11.21
CA GLU A 3 -13.06 -3.14 12.21
C GLU A 3 -11.76 -2.38 11.95
N MET A 4 -11.32 -2.33 10.68
CA MET A 4 -10.13 -1.59 10.27
C MET A 4 -10.28 -0.09 10.55
N SER A 5 -11.44 0.49 10.24
CA SER A 5 -11.76 1.89 10.55
C SER A 5 -11.72 2.15 12.06
N LYS A 6 -12.37 1.29 12.85
CA LYS A 6 -12.40 1.39 14.32
C LYS A 6 -10.99 1.32 14.91
N MET A 7 -10.17 0.37 14.47
CA MET A 7 -8.76 0.26 14.90
C MET A 7 -7.95 1.50 14.53
N GLY A 8 -8.20 2.08 13.35
CA GLY A 8 -7.59 3.34 12.92
C GLY A 8 -7.96 4.50 13.84
N GLU A 9 -9.24 4.68 14.16
CA GLU A 9 -9.73 5.70 15.08
C GLU A 9 -9.14 5.53 16.50
N GLU A 10 -9.12 4.30 17.02
CA GLU A 10 -8.51 3.98 18.31
C GLU A 10 -7.00 4.23 18.34
N ALA A 11 -6.31 3.90 17.23
CA ALA A 11 -4.88 4.17 17.12
C ALA A 11 -4.63 5.68 17.09
N LEU A 12 -5.47 6.45 16.38
CA LEU A 12 -5.34 7.90 16.21
C LEU A 12 -5.67 8.71 17.47
N SER A 13 -6.57 8.22 18.32
CA SER A 13 -6.99 8.92 19.56
C SER A 13 -5.92 8.98 20.65
N LYS A 14 -4.91 8.09 20.58
CA LYS A 14 -3.79 8.06 21.53
C LYS A 14 -2.68 9.03 21.09
N PRO A 15 -1.82 9.53 21.99
CA PRO A 15 -0.64 10.29 21.57
C PRO A 15 0.35 9.42 20.79
N VAL A 16 1.06 10.00 19.83
CA VAL A 16 2.11 9.31 19.07
C VAL A 16 3.37 9.24 19.93
N ASN A 17 3.87 8.03 20.16
CA ASN A 17 5.23 7.81 20.63
C ASN A 17 6.12 7.55 19.40
N PHE A 18 7.18 8.35 19.21
CA PHE A 18 8.07 8.29 18.05
C PHE A 18 9.16 7.22 18.16
N SER A 19 9.02 6.25 19.06
CA SER A 19 9.91 5.10 19.11
C SER A 19 9.69 4.17 17.92
N HIS A 20 10.77 3.57 17.41
CA HIS A 20 10.80 2.80 16.15
C HIS A 20 9.87 1.57 16.16
N ASP A 21 9.55 1.07 17.35
CA ASP A 21 8.65 -0.05 17.63
C ASP A 21 7.16 0.35 17.71
N MET A 22 6.84 1.62 17.98
CA MET A 22 5.45 2.08 18.16
C MET A 22 4.83 2.74 16.91
N ILE A 23 5.60 2.96 15.84
CA ILE A 23 5.08 3.55 14.58
C ILE A 23 4.13 2.59 13.86
N TRP A 24 4.44 1.28 13.79
CA TRP A 24 3.63 0.33 13.03
C TRP A 24 2.19 0.14 13.57
N PRO A 25 1.98 -0.04 14.89
CA PRO A 25 0.64 -0.06 15.47
C PRO A 25 -0.15 1.23 15.23
N ARG A 26 0.53 2.37 15.03
CA ARG A 26 -0.11 3.66 14.76
C ARG A 26 -0.48 3.84 13.29
N VAL A 27 0.43 3.53 12.37
CA VAL A 27 0.26 3.77 10.92
C VAL A 27 -0.74 2.79 10.32
N ASN A 28 -0.66 1.50 10.69
CA ASN A 28 -1.56 0.48 10.18
C ASN A 28 -1.87 -0.58 11.25
N PRO A 29 -2.71 -0.25 12.25
CA PRO A 29 -3.02 -1.13 13.38
C PRO A 29 -3.61 -2.48 12.94
N PHE A 30 -4.41 -2.47 11.87
CA PHE A 30 -5.03 -3.68 11.34
C PHE A 30 -3.99 -4.66 10.79
N ILE A 31 -3.11 -4.19 9.90
CA ILE A 31 -2.06 -5.05 9.33
C ILE A 31 -1.06 -5.48 10.40
N HIS A 32 -0.70 -4.58 11.34
CA HIS A 32 0.15 -4.93 12.48
C HIS A 32 -0.45 -6.10 13.27
N LYS A 33 -1.74 -6.02 13.65
CA LYS A 33 -2.44 -7.10 14.36
C LYS A 33 -2.42 -8.43 13.59
N ILE A 34 -2.65 -8.39 12.28
CA ILE A 34 -2.63 -9.59 11.45
C ILE A 34 -1.25 -10.24 11.46
N ILE A 35 -0.19 -9.46 11.25
CA ILE A 35 1.19 -9.97 11.24
C ILE A 35 1.56 -10.54 12.61
N THR A 36 1.17 -9.87 13.69
CA THR A 36 1.42 -10.35 15.06
C THR A 36 0.73 -11.68 15.34
N ASN A 37 -0.50 -11.86 14.88
CA ASN A 37 -1.31 -13.04 15.23
C ASN A 37 -1.11 -14.23 14.29
N TYR A 38 -0.87 -13.96 13.00
CA TYR A 38 -0.87 -14.98 11.94
C TYR A 38 0.45 -15.06 11.17
N GLY A 39 1.42 -14.20 11.48
CA GLY A 39 2.73 -14.18 10.86
C GLY A 39 2.83 -13.31 9.61
N LYS A 40 4.07 -13.24 9.10
CA LYS A 40 4.52 -12.33 8.05
C LYS A 40 3.97 -12.65 6.65
N ASN A 41 3.49 -13.87 6.44
CA ASN A 41 2.84 -14.33 5.21
C ASN A 41 1.43 -14.81 5.57
N SER A 42 0.47 -13.90 5.51
CA SER A 42 -0.90 -14.13 6.00
C SER A 42 -1.93 -13.63 5.01
N PHE A 43 -3.14 -14.20 5.06
CA PHE A 43 -4.26 -13.76 4.24
C PHE A 43 -5.12 -12.74 5.00
N VAL A 44 -5.58 -11.72 4.29
CA VAL A 44 -6.47 -10.68 4.81
C VAL A 44 -7.63 -10.43 3.84
N TRP A 45 -8.73 -9.90 4.37
CA TRP A 45 -9.91 -9.55 3.57
C TRP A 45 -10.19 -8.05 3.64
N PHE A 46 -10.13 -7.41 2.48
CA PHE A 46 -10.60 -6.04 2.27
C PHE A 46 -12.05 -6.07 1.78
N GLY A 47 -12.98 -6.25 2.74
CA GLY A 47 -14.37 -6.53 2.39
C GLY A 47 -14.47 -7.92 1.74
N PRO A 48 -15.10 -8.07 0.56
CA PRO A 48 -15.14 -9.36 -0.14
C PRO A 48 -13.84 -9.69 -0.90
N ARG A 49 -12.86 -8.78 -0.93
CA ARG A 49 -11.63 -8.95 -1.70
C ARG A 49 -10.53 -9.60 -0.84
N PRO A 50 -10.10 -10.83 -1.13
CA PRO A 50 -8.96 -11.43 -0.45
C PRO A 50 -7.66 -10.75 -0.90
N ALA A 51 -6.69 -10.70 0.00
CA ALA A 51 -5.33 -10.24 -0.27
C ALA A 51 -4.33 -11.00 0.58
N VAL A 52 -3.07 -10.98 0.15
CA VAL A 52 -1.94 -11.60 0.87
C VAL A 52 -1.03 -10.50 1.39
N VAL A 53 -0.66 -10.61 2.66
CA VAL A 53 0.41 -9.82 3.27
C VAL A 53 1.73 -10.50 2.94
N ILE A 54 2.64 -9.78 2.30
CA ILE A 54 3.97 -10.25 1.93
C ILE A 54 4.98 -9.34 2.64
N MET A 55 5.90 -9.93 3.40
CA MET A 55 6.99 -9.19 4.06
C MET A 55 8.38 -9.66 3.66
N ASP A 56 8.47 -10.67 2.80
CA ASP A 56 9.72 -11.15 2.21
C ASP A 56 10.24 -10.11 1.19
N PRO A 57 11.41 -9.50 1.41
CA PRO A 57 11.93 -8.44 0.54
C PRO A 57 12.14 -8.88 -0.91
N GLU A 58 12.58 -10.12 -1.13
CA GLU A 58 12.83 -10.69 -2.45
C GLU A 58 11.50 -10.84 -3.21
N VAL A 59 10.45 -11.34 -2.52
CA VAL A 59 9.11 -11.46 -3.12
C VAL A 59 8.48 -10.09 -3.37
N ILE A 60 8.61 -9.14 -2.43
CA ILE A 60 8.13 -7.75 -2.62
C ILE A 60 8.78 -7.15 -3.87
N LYS A 61 10.10 -7.28 -4.00
CA LYS A 61 10.83 -6.78 -5.15
C LYS A 61 10.34 -7.42 -6.45
N GLU A 62 10.13 -8.73 -6.47
CA GLU A 62 9.63 -9.43 -7.64
C GLU A 62 8.25 -8.91 -8.07
N VAL A 63 7.31 -8.79 -7.14
CA VAL A 63 5.96 -8.26 -7.40
C VAL A 63 6.03 -6.82 -7.92
N MET A 64 6.84 -5.96 -7.30
CA MET A 64 6.98 -4.56 -7.71
C MET A 64 7.67 -4.38 -9.07
N MET A 65 8.55 -5.30 -9.46
CA MET A 65 9.22 -5.26 -10.77
C MET A 65 8.32 -5.77 -11.91
N LYS A 66 7.46 -6.75 -11.64
CA LYS A 66 6.55 -7.36 -12.63
C LYS A 66 5.24 -6.57 -12.81
N ASN A 67 5.34 -5.26 -13.06
CA ASN A 67 4.19 -4.34 -13.14
C ASN A 67 3.19 -4.62 -14.29
N TYR A 68 3.56 -5.44 -15.28
CA TYR A 68 2.62 -5.92 -16.31
C TYR A 68 1.74 -7.08 -15.83
N VAL A 69 2.19 -7.82 -14.80
CA VAL A 69 1.46 -8.92 -14.17
C VAL A 69 0.70 -8.42 -12.95
N PHE A 70 1.36 -7.61 -12.12
CA PHE A 70 0.80 -7.05 -10.89
C PHE A 70 0.59 -5.54 -11.06
N GLN A 71 -0.65 -5.15 -11.36
CA GLN A 71 -1.07 -3.75 -11.40
C GLN A 71 -1.42 -3.24 -10.00
N LYS A 72 -1.38 -1.92 -9.80
CA LYS A 72 -1.74 -1.32 -8.51
C LYS A 72 -3.21 -1.63 -8.19
N PRO A 73 -3.56 -1.79 -6.92
CA PRO A 73 -4.95 -1.94 -6.53
C PRO A 73 -5.77 -0.77 -7.07
N GLY A 74 -6.90 -1.06 -7.71
CA GLY A 74 -7.81 -0.03 -8.18
C GLY A 74 -8.26 0.88 -7.04
N GLY A 75 -7.96 2.17 -7.15
CA GLY A 75 -8.38 3.19 -6.18
C GLY A 75 -9.88 3.48 -6.23
N ASN A 76 -10.31 4.50 -5.49
CA ASN A 76 -11.68 4.97 -5.58
C ASN A 76 -11.94 5.50 -7.01
N PRO A 77 -12.99 5.03 -7.72
CA PRO A 77 -13.30 5.53 -9.06
C PRO A 77 -13.43 7.06 -9.12
N LEU A 78 -13.92 7.70 -8.05
CA LEU A 78 -14.02 9.15 -7.94
C LEU A 78 -12.64 9.83 -7.87
N THR A 79 -11.68 9.26 -7.15
CA THR A 79 -10.33 9.84 -7.09
C THR A 79 -9.64 9.76 -8.44
N LYS A 80 -9.92 8.72 -9.23
CA LYS A 80 -9.38 8.58 -10.59
C LYS A 80 -9.94 9.62 -11.56
N LEU A 81 -11.12 10.18 -11.31
CA LEU A 81 -11.67 11.27 -12.12
C LEU A 81 -11.09 12.63 -11.73
N LEU A 82 -10.79 12.84 -10.46
CA LEU A 82 -10.37 14.14 -9.91
C LEU A 82 -8.86 14.35 -9.94
N ALA A 83 -8.07 13.29 -9.82
CA ALA A 83 -6.62 13.37 -9.76
C ALA A 83 -6.00 12.20 -10.56
N THR A 84 -5.59 12.49 -11.80
CA THR A 84 -4.82 11.57 -12.64
C THR A 84 -3.37 12.02 -12.78
N GLY A 85 -2.46 11.08 -13.00
CA GLY A 85 -1.05 11.39 -13.22
C GLY A 85 -0.18 10.15 -13.22
N ILE A 86 1.14 10.37 -13.23
CA ILE A 86 2.12 9.27 -13.31
C ILE A 86 1.98 8.24 -12.18
N ALA A 87 1.50 8.64 -11.00
CA ALA A 87 1.25 7.73 -9.89
C ALA A 87 0.09 6.75 -10.18
N ASP A 88 -0.91 7.13 -10.99
CA ASP A 88 -2.07 6.30 -11.37
C ASP A 88 -1.81 5.47 -12.64
N TYR A 89 -0.88 5.88 -13.51
CA TYR A 89 -0.64 5.17 -14.76
C TYR A 89 -0.03 3.78 -14.55
N GLU A 90 -0.36 2.86 -15.46
CA GLU A 90 0.11 1.48 -15.48
C GLU A 90 0.84 1.17 -16.79
N ALA A 91 1.71 0.14 -16.76
CA ALA A 91 2.36 -0.46 -17.91
C ALA A 91 2.96 0.57 -18.89
N ASP A 92 2.65 0.47 -20.19
CA ASP A 92 3.20 1.35 -21.24
C ASP A 92 2.91 2.82 -21.00
N LYS A 93 1.72 3.15 -20.50
CA LYS A 93 1.35 4.54 -20.20
C LYS A 93 2.27 5.11 -19.12
N TRP A 94 2.56 4.33 -18.08
CA TRP A 94 3.53 4.72 -17.06
C TRP A 94 4.94 4.87 -17.64
N ALA A 95 5.39 3.90 -18.43
CA ALA A 95 6.74 3.87 -19.00
C ALA A 95 7.04 5.11 -19.87
N VAL A 96 6.09 5.49 -20.74
CA VAL A 96 6.20 6.68 -21.60
C VAL A 96 6.32 7.96 -20.77
N HIS A 97 5.42 8.14 -19.79
CA HIS A 97 5.40 9.37 -18.99
C HIS A 97 6.60 9.45 -18.04
N ARG A 98 7.04 8.32 -17.48
CA ARG A 98 8.25 8.27 -16.66
C ARG A 98 9.48 8.68 -17.48
N ARG A 99 9.65 8.12 -18.68
CA ARG A 99 10.76 8.47 -19.58
C ARG A 99 10.78 9.96 -19.91
N LEU A 100 9.63 10.57 -20.16
CA LEU A 100 9.51 12.00 -20.45
C LEU A 100 9.94 12.87 -19.26
N LEU A 101 9.60 12.47 -18.04
CA LEU A 101 9.92 13.22 -16.82
C LEU A 101 11.34 12.98 -16.30
N ASN A 102 11.98 11.85 -16.65
CA ASN A 102 13.32 11.49 -16.17
C ASN A 102 14.36 12.64 -16.25
N PRO A 103 14.45 13.44 -17.34
CA PRO A 103 15.43 14.53 -17.42
C PRO A 103 15.30 15.59 -16.32
N ALA A 104 14.11 15.80 -15.77
CA ALA A 104 13.87 16.76 -14.69
C ALA A 104 14.39 16.28 -13.32
N PHE A 105 14.73 14.99 -13.20
CA PHE A 105 15.16 14.33 -11.95
C PHE A 105 16.55 13.70 -12.08
N SER A 106 17.32 14.06 -13.12
CA SER A 106 18.66 13.54 -13.40
C SER A 106 19.78 14.54 -13.09
N SER A 107 19.49 15.56 -12.28
CA SER A 107 20.45 16.55 -11.79
C SER A 107 21.37 15.99 -10.70
#